data_AF-A0A357CMQ4-F1
#
_entry.id   AF-A0A357CMQ4-F1
#
_cell.length_a   1.000
_cell.length_b   1.000
_cell.length_c   1.000
_cell.angle_alpha   90.00
_cell.angle_beta   90.00
_cell.angle_gamma   90.00
#
_symmetry.space_group_name_H-M   'P 1'
#
loop_
_entity.id
_entity.type
_entity.pdbx_description
1 polymer ?
#
loop_
_entity_poly.entity_id
_entity_poly.type
_entity_poly.pdbx_seq_one_letter_code
_entity_poly.pdbx_strand_id
1 'polypeptide(L)'
;MRYILDGLDCPNCAAKIEKELNKIPTLGPTKVSFATKSVELPADQVELAQKVISAIEQEVKLRSSGDRSLVSAEGAEKTGKRVSLLIAGLLFMIGLIYNEQLHNTPYSWMEYVVFLTSYSLVGWPVITRAFKNLFRGEVFDENFLMVMATAGAIAIRQLP
;
A
#
# COMPACT_ATOMS: atom_id res chain seq x y z
N MET A 1 14.93 5.38 22.29
CA MET A 1 15.44 6.15 21.14
C MET A 1 14.26 6.46 20.21
N ARG A 2 14.33 7.57 19.46
CA ARG A 2 13.28 7.96 18.51
C ARG A 2 13.55 7.34 17.13
N TYR A 3 12.53 6.68 16.58
CA TYR A 3 12.55 6.09 15.25
C TYR A 3 11.45 6.72 14.38
N ILE A 4 11.72 6.86 13.10
CA ILE A 4 10.78 7.31 12.07
C ILE A 4 10.10 6.08 11.46
N LEU A 5 8.79 6.18 11.25
CA LEU A 5 7.93 5.20 10.60
C LEU A 5 7.75 5.64 9.14
N ASP A 6 8.64 5.22 8.26
CA ASP A 6 8.55 5.50 6.82
C ASP A 6 7.36 4.73 6.23
N GLY A 7 6.48 5.40 5.49
CA GLY A 7 5.26 4.80 4.90
C GLY A 7 4.03 4.81 5.80
N LEU A 8 4.06 5.53 6.94
CA LEU A 8 2.88 5.73 7.78
C LEU A 8 2.02 6.88 7.27
N ASP A 9 0.88 6.57 6.64
CA ASP A 9 -0.03 7.55 6.05
C ASP A 9 -1.49 7.44 6.53
N CYS A 10 -1.82 6.39 7.29
CA CYS A 10 -3.15 6.18 7.87
C CYS A 10 -3.17 6.45 9.39
N PRO A 11 -3.98 7.42 9.88
CA PRO A 11 -4.11 7.70 11.33
C PRO A 11 -4.62 6.50 12.14
N ASN A 12 -5.51 5.69 11.55
CA ASN A 12 -6.06 4.51 12.20
C ASN A 12 -4.98 3.42 12.35
N CYS A 13 -4.13 3.23 11.33
CA CYS A 13 -3.00 2.31 11.39
C CYS A 13 -1.98 2.76 12.45
N ALA A 14 -1.74 4.07 12.58
CA ALA A 14 -0.89 4.61 13.65
C ALA A 14 -1.40 4.26 15.06
N ALA A 15 -2.69 4.48 15.31
CA ALA A 15 -3.32 4.13 16.58
C ALA A 15 -3.27 2.63 16.87
N LYS A 16 -3.42 1.81 15.83
CA LYS A 16 -3.31 0.36 15.96
C LYS A 16 -1.89 -0.11 16.25
N ILE A 17 -0.89 0.46 15.57
CA ILE A 17 0.53 0.19 15.85
C ILE A 17 0.83 0.52 17.31
N GLU A 18 0.42 1.68 17.81
CA GLU A 18 0.59 2.06 19.21
C GLU A 18 -0.04 1.03 20.16
N LYS A 19 -1.28 0.62 19.88
CA LYS A 19 -1.99 -0.37 20.69
C LYS A 19 -1.29 -1.73 20.72
N GLU A 20 -0.82 -2.22 19.59
CA GLU A 20 -0.13 -3.53 19.53
C GLU A 20 1.28 -3.48 20.14
N LEU A 21 2.03 -2.38 19.96
CA LEU A 21 3.33 -2.21 20.60
C LEU A 21 3.20 -2.15 22.14
N ASN A 22 2.15 -1.48 22.65
CA ASN A 22 1.89 -1.40 24.09
C ASN A 22 1.48 -2.73 24.74
N LYS A 23 1.07 -3.75 23.96
CA LYS A 23 0.82 -5.08 24.51
C LYS A 23 2.10 -5.85 24.83
N ILE A 24 3.23 -5.39 24.33
CA ILE A 24 4.52 -6.05 24.46
C ILE A 24 5.18 -5.53 25.75
N PRO A 25 5.27 -6.35 26.82
CA PRO A 25 5.73 -5.87 28.13
C PRO A 25 7.17 -5.37 28.09
N THR A 26 7.98 -5.91 27.18
CA THR A 26 9.40 -5.60 27.03
C THR A 26 9.67 -4.29 26.30
N LEU A 27 8.67 -3.70 25.64
CA LEU A 27 8.77 -2.37 25.01
C LEU A 27 8.44 -1.23 25.98
N GLY A 28 7.76 -1.52 27.09
CA GLY A 28 7.23 -0.49 27.99
C GLY A 28 6.12 0.35 27.34
N PRO A 29 5.72 1.47 27.97
CA PRO A 29 4.72 2.38 27.40
C PRO A 29 5.29 3.11 26.18
N THR A 30 4.85 2.70 25.00
CA THR A 30 5.21 3.29 23.70
C THR A 30 4.13 4.27 23.24
N LYS A 31 4.56 5.40 22.67
CA LYS A 31 3.68 6.38 22.01
C LYS A 31 4.07 6.53 20.55
N VAL A 32 3.07 6.51 19.68
CA VAL A 32 3.25 6.75 18.24
C VAL A 32 2.72 8.14 17.92
N SER A 33 3.58 8.98 17.31
CA SER A 33 3.18 10.28 16.80
C SER A 33 2.94 10.19 15.31
N PHE A 34 1.68 10.23 14.90
CA PHE A 34 1.30 10.29 13.48
C PHE A 34 1.79 11.58 12.83
N ALA A 35 1.64 12.72 13.51
CA ALA A 35 2.03 14.04 13.01
C ALA A 35 3.52 14.12 12.64
N THR A 36 4.37 13.41 13.37
CA THR A 36 5.82 13.39 13.10
C THR A 36 6.31 12.05 12.55
N LYS A 37 5.39 11.14 12.17
CA LYS A 37 5.67 9.78 11.73
C LYS A 37 6.76 9.09 12.57
N SER A 38 6.65 9.11 13.90
CA SER A 38 7.73 8.61 14.76
C SER A 38 7.23 7.88 16.00
N VAL A 39 8.07 6.97 16.52
CA VAL A 39 7.81 6.18 17.72
C VAL A 39 9.06 6.13 18.60
N GLU A 40 8.86 6.09 19.91
CA GLU A 40 9.93 5.87 20.88
C GLU A 40 10.03 4.38 21.22
N LEU A 41 11.19 3.79 20.97
CA LEU A 41 11.47 2.38 21.21
C LEU A 41 12.82 2.19 21.90
N PRO A 42 12.96 1.17 22.75
CA PRO A 42 14.26 0.77 23.27
C PRO A 42 15.08 0.06 22.18
N ALA A 43 16.39 0.28 22.16
CA ALA A 43 17.28 -0.07 21.04
C ALA A 43 17.44 -1.60 20.84
N ASP A 44 17.19 -2.38 21.88
CA ASP A 44 17.25 -3.84 21.92
C ASP A 44 16.03 -4.52 21.27
N GLN A 45 14.94 -3.78 21.01
CA GLN A 45 13.65 -4.35 20.59
C GLN A 45 13.19 -3.88 19.20
N VAL A 46 14.06 -3.22 18.43
CA VAL A 46 13.72 -2.65 17.11
C VAL A 46 13.25 -3.73 16.13
N GLU A 47 13.90 -4.90 16.11
CA GLU A 47 13.51 -6.00 15.22
C GLU A 47 12.13 -6.58 15.55
N LEU A 48 11.80 -6.69 16.84
CA LEU A 48 10.51 -7.17 17.30
C LEU A 48 9.41 -6.17 16.93
N ALA A 49 9.66 -4.88 17.20
CA ALA A 49 8.76 -3.80 16.81
C ALA A 49 8.53 -3.79 15.29
N GLN A 50 9.59 -3.93 14.48
CA GLN A 50 9.47 -4.02 13.03
C GLN A 50 8.59 -5.18 12.58
N LYS A 51 8.72 -6.38 13.19
CA LYS A 51 7.87 -7.54 12.84
C LYS A 51 6.40 -7.28 13.13
N VAL A 52 6.10 -6.64 14.27
CA VAL A 52 4.73 -6.32 14.69
C VAL A 52 4.14 -5.26 13.77
N ILE A 53 4.91 -4.21 13.47
CA ILE A 53 4.54 -3.16 12.53
C ILE A 53 4.27 -3.78 11.15
N SER A 54 5.17 -4.60 10.61
CA SER A 54 4.98 -5.31 9.34
C SER A 54 3.79 -6.26 9.31
N ALA A 55 3.32 -6.74 10.47
CA ALA A 55 2.13 -7.57 10.55
C ALA A 55 0.83 -6.76 10.44
N ILE A 56 0.88 -5.48 10.81
CA ILE A 56 -0.19 -4.50 10.67
C ILE A 56 -0.10 -3.86 9.29
N GLU A 57 1.02 -3.18 9.01
CA GLU A 57 1.33 -2.52 7.74
C GLU A 57 2.67 -2.98 7.18
N GLN A 58 2.65 -3.65 6.04
CA GLN A 58 3.85 -4.22 5.43
C GLN A 58 4.80 -3.16 4.85
N GLU A 59 4.28 -1.98 4.55
CA GLU A 59 5.04 -0.89 3.92
C GLU A 59 5.73 0.01 4.94
N VAL A 60 5.34 -0.09 6.21
CA VAL A 60 5.92 0.73 7.27
C VAL A 60 7.27 0.19 7.73
N LYS A 61 8.32 0.97 7.55
CA LYS A 61 9.71 0.63 7.93
C LYS A 61 10.24 1.57 9.02
N LEU A 62 10.95 1.02 10.00
CA LEU A 62 11.61 1.80 11.06
C LEU A 62 12.97 2.33 10.59
N ARG A 63 13.15 3.65 10.64
CA ARG A 63 14.43 4.34 10.41
C ARG A 63 14.88 5.06 11.68
N SER A 64 16.18 5.03 12.00
CA SER A 64 16.71 5.79 13.14
C SER A 64 16.66 7.30 12.86
N SER A 65 16.15 8.09 13.81
CA SER A 65 16.06 9.55 13.70
C SER A 65 17.43 10.26 13.64
N GLY A 66 18.54 9.53 13.84
CA GLY A 66 19.91 10.06 13.81
C GLY A 66 20.60 10.05 12.44
N ASP A 67 19.99 9.44 11.42
CA ASP A 67 20.56 9.40 10.07
C ASP A 67 19.96 10.49 9.19
N ARG A 68 20.63 11.66 9.16
CA ARG A 68 20.39 12.70 8.15
C ARG A 68 20.96 12.22 6.81
N SER A 69 20.23 11.34 6.13
CA SER A 69 20.42 11.11 4.70
C SER A 69 19.08 11.17 3.97
N LEU A 70 18.84 12.37 3.46
CA LEU A 70 18.33 12.69 2.14
C LEU A 70 16.97 12.10 1.72
N VAL A 71 16.06 13.02 1.40
CA VAL A 71 15.11 12.89 0.30
C VAL A 71 15.79 12.21 -0.89
N SER A 72 15.52 10.92 -1.12
CA SER A 72 15.61 10.29 -2.44
C SER A 72 15.08 8.85 -2.40
N ALA A 73 14.25 8.54 -3.39
CA ALA A 73 13.88 7.22 -3.87
C ALA A 73 12.98 6.37 -2.95
N GLU A 74 11.69 6.71 -2.94
CA GLU A 74 10.65 5.68 -2.97
C GLU A 74 10.95 4.75 -4.15
N GLY A 75 11.33 3.52 -3.85
CA GLY A 75 11.63 2.54 -4.88
C GLY A 75 12.68 1.49 -4.51
N ALA A 76 12.81 1.13 -3.23
CA ALA A 76 13.62 -0.01 -2.81
C ALA A 76 12.76 -1.10 -2.14
N GLU A 77 11.95 -1.78 -2.96
CA GLU A 77 11.88 -3.25 -2.91
C GLU A 77 11.31 -3.85 -4.21
N LYS A 78 12.06 -4.86 -4.72
CA LYS A 78 11.79 -5.75 -5.86
C LYS A 78 12.02 -5.20 -7.26
N THR A 79 13.26 -5.39 -7.73
CA THR A 79 13.70 -5.35 -9.14
C THR A 79 12.76 -6.11 -10.10
N GLY A 80 12.02 -7.13 -9.64
CA GLY A 80 10.98 -7.81 -10.42
C GLY A 80 9.66 -7.03 -10.59
N LYS A 81 9.29 -6.14 -9.64
CA LYS A 81 8.10 -5.27 -9.76
C LYS A 81 8.30 -4.13 -10.75
N ARG A 82 9.54 -3.65 -10.93
CA ARG A 82 9.85 -2.58 -11.90
C ARG A 82 9.56 -3.00 -13.35
N VAL A 83 9.89 -4.25 -13.71
CA VAL A 83 9.57 -4.79 -15.04
C VAL A 83 8.05 -4.93 -15.21
N SER A 84 7.34 -5.40 -14.18
CA SER A 84 5.87 -5.48 -14.19
C SER A 84 5.22 -4.09 -14.33
N LEU A 85 5.79 -3.06 -13.70
CA LEU A 85 5.33 -1.67 -13.83
C LEU A 85 5.59 -1.09 -15.22
N LEU A 86 6.75 -1.38 -15.81
CA LEU A 86 7.07 -0.96 -17.18
C LEU A 86 6.20 -1.68 -18.22
N ILE A 87 5.94 -2.97 -18.04
CA ILE A 87 5.04 -3.74 -18.92
C ILE A 87 3.60 -3.24 -18.80
N ALA A 88 3.11 -3.03 -17.58
CA ALA A 88 1.78 -2.46 -17.35
C ALA A 88 1.66 -1.04 -17.94
N GLY A 89 2.69 -0.21 -17.76
CA GLY A 89 2.74 1.14 -18.33
C GLY A 89 2.77 1.13 -19.87
N LEU A 90 3.51 0.21 -20.48
CA LEU A 90 3.55 0.05 -21.94
C LEU A 90 2.20 -0.44 -22.49
N LEU A 91 1.59 -1.44 -21.85
CA LEU A 91 0.25 -1.94 -22.22
C LEU A 91 -0.82 -0.86 -22.06
N PHE A 92 -0.76 -0.07 -21.00
CA PHE A 92 -1.66 1.06 -20.77
C PHE A 92 -1.49 2.16 -21.83
N MET A 93 -0.25 2.50 -22.19
CA MET A 93 0.05 3.43 -23.28
C MET A 93 -0.47 2.93 -24.62
N ILE A 94 -0.35 1.64 -24.92
CA ILE A 94 -0.91 1.03 -26.12
C ILE A 94 -2.45 1.13 -26.08
N GLY A 95 -3.09 0.86 -24.94
CA GLY A 95 -4.52 1.04 -24.76
C GLY A 95 -4.99 2.48 -25.04
N LEU A 96 -4.27 3.49 -24.54
CA LEU A 96 -4.57 4.89 -24.80
C LEU A 96 -4.41 5.29 -26.26
N ILE A 97 -3.34 4.82 -26.93
CA ILE A 97 -3.05 5.15 -28.34
C ILE A 97 -4.11 4.55 -29.28
N TYR A 98 -4.58 3.34 -28.98
CA TYR A 98 -5.57 2.63 -29.82
C TYR A 98 -7.03 2.89 -29.43
N ASN A 99 -7.29 3.72 -28.42
CA ASN A 99 -8.65 4.02 -27.92
C ASN A 99 -9.58 4.56 -29.04
N GLU A 100 -9.12 5.51 -29.85
CA GLU A 100 -9.92 6.06 -30.97
C GLU A 100 -10.20 5.05 -32.09
N GLN A 101 -9.31 4.07 -32.31
CA GLN A 101 -9.43 3.10 -33.41
C GLN A 101 -10.29 1.89 -33.02
N LEU A 102 -10.40 1.58 -31.73
CA LEU A 102 -11.18 0.45 -31.23
C LEU A 102 -12.67 0.77 -31.04
N HIS A 103 -13.01 2.03 -30.72
CA HIS A 103 -14.37 2.49 -30.43
C HIS A 103 -15.38 2.35 -31.59
N ASN A 104 -14.90 2.22 -32.83
CA ASN A 104 -15.74 2.05 -34.02
C ASN A 104 -16.06 0.59 -34.38
N THR A 105 -15.65 -0.38 -33.56
CA THR A 105 -15.95 -1.80 -33.80
C THR A 105 -16.83 -2.40 -32.69
N PRO A 106 -17.75 -3.34 -33.01
CA PRO A 106 -18.72 -3.91 -32.06
C PRO A 106 -18.13 -4.83 -30.96
N TYR A 107 -16.82 -4.74 -30.69
CA TYR A 107 -16.10 -5.54 -29.69
C TYR A 107 -15.92 -4.83 -28.33
N SER A 108 -16.84 -3.94 -27.94
CA SER A 108 -16.77 -3.15 -26.68
C SER A 108 -16.59 -3.99 -25.41
N TRP A 109 -17.00 -5.26 -25.40
CA TRP A 109 -16.79 -6.16 -24.26
C TRP A 109 -15.36 -6.69 -24.15
N MET A 110 -14.63 -6.77 -25.27
CA MET A 110 -13.26 -7.29 -25.32
C MET A 110 -12.25 -6.30 -24.73
N GLU A 111 -12.48 -5.00 -24.93
CA GLU A 111 -11.72 -3.91 -24.31
C GLU A 111 -11.81 -3.97 -22.77
N TYR A 112 -13.02 -4.13 -22.24
CA TYR A 112 -13.25 -4.33 -20.80
C TYR A 112 -12.51 -5.54 -20.24
N VAL A 113 -12.49 -6.67 -20.97
CA VAL A 113 -11.76 -7.87 -20.54
C VAL A 113 -10.25 -7.63 -20.48
N VAL A 114 -9.68 -6.91 -21.45
CA VAL A 114 -8.25 -6.58 -21.47
C VAL A 114 -7.89 -5.60 -20.34
N PHE A 115 -8.68 -4.54 -20.15
CA PHE A 115 -8.44 -3.58 -19.06
C PHE A 115 -8.63 -4.21 -17.69
N LEU A 116 -9.69 -5.01 -17.50
CA LEU A 116 -9.95 -5.67 -16.23
C LEU A 116 -8.88 -6.70 -15.88
N THR A 117 -8.34 -7.42 -16.87
CA THR A 117 -7.24 -8.39 -16.65
C THR A 117 -5.93 -7.68 -16.32
N SER A 118 -5.58 -6.60 -17.03
CA SER A 118 -4.43 -5.75 -16.69
C SER A 118 -4.56 -5.17 -15.28
N TYR A 119 -5.73 -4.59 -14.97
CA TYR A 119 -6.02 -4.03 -13.66
C TYR A 119 -5.94 -5.07 -12.54
N SER A 120 -6.50 -6.26 -12.77
CA SER A 120 -6.46 -7.36 -11.79
C SER A 120 -5.03 -7.87 -11.55
N LEU A 121 -4.19 -7.96 -12.59
CA LEU A 121 -2.79 -8.38 -12.44
C LEU A 121 -1.98 -7.40 -11.56
N VAL A 122 -2.17 -6.09 -11.75
CA VAL A 122 -1.46 -5.06 -10.98
C VAL A 122 -2.08 -4.88 -9.59
N GLY A 123 -3.41 -4.91 -9.50
CA GLY A 123 -4.18 -4.69 -8.28
C GLY A 123 -4.25 -5.90 -7.34
N TRP A 124 -3.88 -7.10 -7.80
CA TRP A 124 -3.87 -8.34 -7.00
C TRP A 124 -3.30 -8.20 -5.57
N PRO A 125 -2.10 -7.61 -5.36
CA PRO A 125 -1.57 -7.41 -4.00
C PRO A 125 -2.45 -6.50 -3.13
N VAL A 126 -3.10 -5.48 -3.71
CA VAL A 126 -3.97 -4.55 -2.96
C VAL A 126 -5.27 -5.26 -2.56
N ILE A 127 -5.89 -5.98 -3.50
CA ILE A 127 -7.13 -6.73 -3.26
C ILE A 127 -6.94 -7.79 -2.17
N THR A 128 -5.85 -8.56 -2.25
CA THR A 128 -5.55 -9.61 -1.26
C THR A 128 -5.25 -9.03 0.13
N ARG A 129 -4.59 -7.87 0.22
CA ARG A 129 -4.38 -7.15 1.48
C ARG A 129 -5.69 -6.63 2.07
N ALA A 130 -6.50 -5.95 1.25
CA ALA A 130 -7.81 -5.44 1.65
C ALA A 130 -8.69 -6.56 2.21
N PHE A 131 -8.70 -7.72 1.54
CA PHE A 131 -9.42 -8.89 2.02
C PHE A 131 -8.82 -9.40 3.35
N LYS A 132 -7.51 -9.61 3.44
CA LYS A 132 -6.87 -10.09 4.69
C LYS A 132 -7.15 -9.18 5.89
N ASN A 133 -7.13 -7.86 5.68
CA ASN A 133 -7.40 -6.86 6.72
C ASN A 133 -8.88 -6.83 7.09
N LEU A 134 -9.78 -6.99 6.11
CA LEU A 134 -11.21 -7.14 6.35
C LEU A 134 -11.52 -8.37 7.23
N PHE A 135 -10.90 -9.52 6.95
CA PHE A 135 -11.04 -10.73 7.77
C PHE A 135 -10.47 -10.59 9.19
N ARG A 136 -9.55 -9.65 9.41
CA ARG A 136 -9.01 -9.30 10.73
C ARG A 136 -9.89 -8.32 11.50
N GLY A 137 -11.03 -7.91 10.94
CA GLY A 137 -11.98 -6.98 11.54
C GLY A 137 -11.74 -5.51 11.16
N GLU A 138 -10.90 -5.23 10.17
CA GLU A 138 -10.48 -3.87 9.79
C GLU A 138 -11.18 -3.43 8.51
N VAL A 139 -12.43 -3.01 8.67
CA VAL A 139 -13.36 -2.68 7.57
C VAL A 139 -13.08 -1.33 6.89
N PHE A 140 -12.20 -0.48 7.42
CA PHE A 140 -11.91 0.87 6.91
C PHE A 140 -10.41 1.15 6.79
N ASP A 141 -9.70 0.21 6.18
CA ASP A 141 -8.28 0.35 5.88
C ASP A 141 -8.07 1.08 4.52
N GLU A 142 -6.88 1.64 4.32
CA GLU A 142 -6.46 2.30 3.08
C GLU A 142 -6.58 1.37 1.87
N ASN A 143 -6.11 0.13 2.01
CA ASN A 143 -6.23 -0.87 0.95
C ASN A 143 -7.70 -1.13 0.59
N PHE A 144 -8.58 -1.11 1.58
CA PHE A 144 -10.02 -1.26 1.36
C PHE A 144 -10.62 -0.06 0.65
N LEU A 145 -10.24 1.17 1.05
CA LEU A 145 -10.69 2.39 0.39
C LEU A 145 -10.25 2.45 -1.08
N MET A 146 -9.03 2.02 -1.39
CA MET A 146 -8.53 1.94 -2.78
C MET A 146 -9.33 0.91 -3.62
N VAL A 147 -9.64 -0.26 -3.05
CA VAL A 147 -10.46 -1.28 -3.72
C VAL A 147 -11.90 -0.79 -3.91
N MET A 148 -12.49 -0.12 -2.92
CA MET A 148 -13.86 0.39 -3.02
C MET A 148 -13.98 1.49 -4.08
N ALA A 149 -13.01 2.41 -4.14
CA ALA A 149 -12.99 3.46 -5.17
C ALA A 149 -12.95 2.88 -6.58
N THR A 150 -12.13 1.85 -6.79
CA THR A 150 -11.92 1.22 -8.10
C THR A 150 -13.08 0.32 -8.51
N ALA A 151 -13.67 -0.41 -7.55
CA ALA A 151 -14.94 -1.10 -7.75
C ALA A 151 -16.07 -0.12 -8.11
N GLY A 152 -16.12 1.04 -7.45
CA GLY A 152 -17.07 2.11 -7.76
C GLY A 152 -16.92 2.63 -9.19
N ALA A 153 -15.70 2.93 -9.62
CA ALA A 153 -15.40 3.35 -11.00
C ALA A 153 -15.84 2.31 -12.05
N ILE A 154 -15.60 1.03 -11.77
CA ILE A 154 -16.06 -0.09 -12.63
C ILE A 154 -17.60 -0.13 -12.68
N ALA A 155 -18.27 0.06 -11.54
CA ALA A 155 -19.74 0.01 -11.46
C ALA A 155 -20.42 1.13 -12.28
N ILE A 156 -19.81 2.32 -12.33
CA ILE A 156 -20.29 3.44 -13.16
C ILE A 156 -19.77 3.39 -14.61
N ARG A 157 -19.07 2.32 -15.01
CA ARG A 157 -18.47 2.16 -16.35
C ARG A 157 -17.48 3.27 -16.72
N GLN A 158 -16.85 3.88 -15.73
CA GLN A 158 -15.86 4.94 -15.90
C GLN A 158 -14.46 4.34 -15.74
N LEU A 159 -14.11 3.41 -16.63
CA LEU A 159 -12.73 2.96 -16.79
C LEU A 159 -11.99 3.97 -17.68
N PRO A 160 -10.72 4.29 -17.38
CA PRO A 160 -9.90 5.15 -18.24
C PRO A 160 -9.69 4.54 -19.63
#